data_AF-A0A5C7R6V9-F1
#
_entry.id   AF-A0A5C7R6V9-F1
#
_cell.length_a   1.000
_cell.length_b   1.000
_cell.length_c   1.000
_cell.angle_alpha   90.00
_cell.angle_beta   90.00
_cell.angle_gamma   90.00
#
_symmetry.space_group_name_H-M   'P 1'
#
loop_
_entity.id
_entity.type
_entity.pdbx_description
1 polymer ?
#
loop_
_entity_poly.entity_id
_entity_poly.type
_entity_poly.pdbx_seq_one_letter_code
_entity_poly.pdbx_strand_id
1 'polypeptide(L)'
;MRDEYDFSNAKPVKDVPHLAKWQAAASKGKTRITIMLDNDVLEAFRQRAEAEGRGYQTAINQALRAALDADQAPITVAILRRELKKALKSAA
;
A
#
# COMPACT_ATOMS: atom_id res chain seq x y z
N MET A 1 20.08 -2.68 22.51
CA MET A 1 21.29 -2.10 21.88
C MET A 1 22.45 -2.88 22.47
N ARG A 2 23.37 -3.43 21.68
CA ARG A 2 24.50 -4.17 22.27
C ARG A 2 25.44 -3.16 22.91
N ASP A 3 25.92 -3.46 24.11
CA ASP A 3 26.75 -2.54 24.92
C ASP A 3 28.12 -2.25 24.27
N GLU A 4 28.51 -3.05 23.28
CA GLU A 4 29.78 -2.94 22.55
C GLU A 4 29.85 -1.80 21.52
N TYR A 5 28.75 -1.07 21.29
CA TYR A 5 28.75 0.05 20.35
C TYR A 5 28.87 1.40 21.07
N ASP A 6 29.98 2.10 20.84
CA ASP A 6 30.18 3.48 21.28
C ASP A 6 29.56 4.48 20.28
N PHE A 7 28.51 5.18 20.73
CA PHE A 7 27.81 6.20 19.95
C PHE A 7 28.15 7.63 20.36
N SER A 8 29.17 7.85 21.20
CA SER A 8 29.53 9.17 21.75
C SER A 8 29.84 10.22 20.66
N ASN A 9 30.28 9.77 19.48
CA ASN A 9 30.59 10.61 18.32
C ASN A 9 29.64 10.40 17.12
N ALA A 10 28.50 9.75 17.33
CA ALA A 10 27.57 9.46 16.24
C ALA A 10 26.97 10.76 15.67
N LYS A 11 27.08 10.94 14.36
CA LYS A 11 26.45 12.07 13.66
C LYS A 11 25.03 11.69 13.22
N PRO A 12 24.05 12.60 13.35
CA PRO A 12 22.72 12.39 12.79
C PRO A 12 22.78 12.07 11.29
N VAL A 13 21.92 11.17 10.82
CA VAL A 13 21.83 10.74 9.41
C VAL A 13 21.72 11.93 8.43
N LYS A 14 21.00 12.99 8.85
CA LYS A 14 20.85 14.25 8.11
C LYS A 14 22.17 15.00 7.84
N ASP A 15 23.16 14.82 8.71
CA ASP A 15 24.45 15.53 8.67
C ASP A 15 25.52 14.71 7.94
N VAL A 16 25.16 13.52 7.45
CA VAL A 16 26.01 12.67 6.61
C VAL A 16 25.48 12.72 5.18
N PRO A 17 26.14 13.45 4.25
CA PRO A 17 25.59 13.74 2.92
C PRO A 17 25.20 12.52 2.10
N HIS A 18 25.94 11.41 2.25
CA HIS A 18 25.58 10.16 1.61
C HIS A 18 24.27 9.62 2.20
N LEU A 19 24.19 9.41 3.52
CA LEU A 19 23.01 8.85 4.17
C LEU A 19 21.75 9.72 3.98
N ALA A 20 21.90 11.04 4.02
CA ALA A 20 20.81 11.98 3.73
C ALA A 20 20.24 11.80 2.31
N LYS A 21 21.11 11.61 1.30
CA LYS A 21 20.67 11.31 -0.09
C LYS A 21 19.92 9.98 -0.18
N TRP A 22 20.38 8.94 0.52
CA TRP A 22 19.71 7.64 0.52
C TRP A 22 18.32 7.72 1.18
N GLN A 23 18.20 8.47 2.28
CA GLN A 23 16.91 8.69 2.94
C GLN A 23 15.92 9.48 2.06
N ALA A 24 16.42 10.50 1.34
CA ALA A 24 15.63 11.25 0.37
C ALA A 24 15.22 10.38 -0.84
N ALA A 25 16.11 9.52 -1.33
CA ALA A 25 15.82 8.59 -2.42
C ALA A 25 14.76 7.54 -2.03
N ALA A 26 14.81 7.02 -0.81
CA ALA A 26 13.82 6.06 -0.29
C ALA A 26 12.38 6.62 -0.23
N SER A 27 12.27 7.95 -0.12
CA SER A 27 10.98 8.66 -0.03
C SER A 27 10.55 9.27 -1.38
N LYS A 28 11.37 9.16 -2.43
CA LYS A 28 11.08 9.77 -3.73
C LYS A 28 9.81 9.15 -4.34
N GLY A 29 8.80 9.98 -4.56
CA GLY A 29 7.51 9.56 -5.12
C GLY A 29 6.51 8.96 -4.10
N LYS A 30 6.80 9.03 -2.80
CA LYS A 30 5.88 8.60 -1.73
C LYS A 30 5.67 9.72 -0.72
N THR A 31 4.42 10.08 -0.46
CA THR A 31 4.07 11.06 0.57
C THR A 31 3.70 10.32 1.85
N ARG A 32 4.33 10.67 2.98
CA ARG A 32 3.90 10.20 4.29
C ARG A 32 2.63 10.95 4.69
N ILE A 33 1.56 10.22 4.94
CA ILE A 33 0.27 10.75 5.41
C ILE A 33 -0.05 10.17 6.78
N THR A 34 -0.80 10.92 7.59
CA THR A 34 -1.39 10.42 8.83
C THR A 34 -2.86 10.10 8.54
N ILE A 35 -3.24 8.84 8.63
CA ILE A 35 -4.63 8.37 8.47
C ILE A 35 -4.96 7.40 9.59
N MET A 36 -6.23 7.35 9.99
CA MET A 36 -6.74 6.28 10.83
C MET A 36 -7.22 5.14 9.91
N LEU A 37 -6.85 3.91 10.25
CA LEU A 37 -7.30 2.71 9.59
C LEU A 37 -7.78 1.74 10.67
N ASP A 38 -8.87 1.05 10.41
CA ASP A 38 -9.40 0.08 11.37
C ASP A 38 -8.40 -1.07 11.60
N ASN A 39 -8.38 -1.58 12.82
CA ASN A 39 -7.41 -2.60 13.23
C ASN A 39 -7.59 -3.90 12.44
N ASP A 40 -8.84 -4.29 12.15
CA ASP A 40 -9.17 -5.48 11.36
C ASP A 40 -8.64 -5.36 9.91
N VAL A 41 -8.76 -4.18 9.31
CA VAL A 41 -8.20 -3.89 7.98
C VAL A 41 -6.68 -4.00 8.01
N LEU A 42 -6.03 -3.42 9.02
CA LEU A 42 -4.57 -3.48 9.16
C LEU A 42 -4.08 -4.93 9.31
N GLU A 43 -4.74 -5.73 10.15
CA GLU A 43 -4.42 -7.13 10.37
C GLU A 43 -4.64 -7.98 9.11
N ALA A 44 -5.74 -7.76 8.38
CA ALA A 44 -5.99 -8.45 7.11
C ALA A 44 -4.90 -8.17 6.08
N PHE A 45 -4.46 -6.92 5.95
CA PHE A 45 -3.36 -6.55 5.04
C PHE A 45 -2.00 -7.07 5.52
N ARG A 46 -1.76 -7.22 6.83
CA ARG A 46 -0.55 -7.86 7.35
C ARG A 46 -0.48 -9.32 6.97
N GLN A 47 -1.53 -10.09 7.26
CA GLN A 47 -1.60 -11.52 6.94
C GLN A 47 -1.44 -11.77 5.44
N ARG A 48 -2.14 -10.99 4.61
CA ARG A 48 -2.03 -11.08 3.15
C ARG A 48 -0.61 -10.78 2.65
N ALA A 49 0.02 -9.75 3.21
CA ALA A 49 1.35 -9.34 2.78
C ALA A 49 2.43 -10.35 3.23
N GLU A 50 2.29 -10.96 4.40
CA GLU A 50 3.16 -12.06 4.86
C GLU A 50 3.08 -13.27 3.93
N ALA A 51 1.86 -13.69 3.56
CA ALA A 51 1.66 -14.80 2.62
C ALA A 51 2.29 -14.54 1.25
N GLU A 52 2.32 -13.29 0.81
CA GLU A 52 2.84 -12.87 -0.49
C GLU A 52 4.32 -12.42 -0.42
N GLY A 53 4.96 -12.43 0.76
CA GLY A 53 6.34 -12.00 0.97
C GLY A 53 6.58 -10.50 0.72
N ARG A 54 5.55 -9.65 0.87
CA ARG A 54 5.60 -8.20 0.62
C ARG A 54 5.32 -7.42 1.90
N GLY A 55 5.58 -6.12 1.90
CA GLY A 55 5.16 -5.23 2.99
C GLY A 55 3.67 -4.89 2.93
N TYR A 56 2.98 -4.85 4.07
CA TYR A 56 1.55 -4.50 4.16
C TYR A 56 1.23 -3.12 3.55
N GLN A 57 2.13 -2.14 3.70
CA GLN A 57 1.97 -0.82 3.08
C GLN A 57 1.95 -0.90 1.53
N THR A 58 2.71 -1.83 0.94
CA THR A 58 2.68 -2.07 -0.51
C THR A 58 1.33 -2.66 -0.93
N ALA A 59 0.80 -3.60 -0.15
CA ALA A 59 -0.51 -4.20 -0.41
C ALA A 59 -1.65 -3.17 -0.31
N ILE A 60 -1.61 -2.29 0.70
CA ILE A 60 -2.57 -1.18 0.85
C ILE A 60 -2.50 -0.24 -0.37
N ASN A 61 -1.29 0.18 -0.78
CA ASN A 61 -1.14 1.06 -1.94
C ASN A 61 -1.62 0.42 -3.24
N GLN A 62 -1.43 -0.90 -3.41
CA GLN A 62 -1.95 -1.63 -4.57
C GLN A 62 -3.48 -1.63 -4.57
N ALA A 63 -4.12 -1.87 -3.43
CA ALA A 63 -5.58 -1.82 -3.31
C ALA A 63 -6.13 -0.42 -3.60
N LEU A 64 -5.47 0.64 -3.12
CA LEU A 64 -5.84 2.02 -3.42
C LEU A 64 -5.72 2.34 -4.92
N ARG A 65 -4.67 1.85 -5.59
CA ARG A 65 -4.52 2.00 -7.05
C ARG A 65 -5.62 1.27 -7.82
N ALA A 66 -5.88 0.02 -7.47
CA ALA A 66 -6.96 -0.76 -8.08
C ALA A 66 -8.34 -0.10 -7.91
N ALA A 67 -8.57 0.59 -6.79
CA ALA A 67 -9.80 1.34 -6.57
C ALA A 67 -9.91 2.63 -7.42
N LEU A 68 -8.78 3.22 -7.83
CA LEU A 68 -8.73 4.41 -8.69
C LEU A 68 -8.85 4.06 -10.18
N ASP A 69 -8.44 2.85 -10.57
CA ASP A 69 -8.59 2.35 -11.94
C ASP A 69 -10.07 2.04 -12.20
N ALA A 70 -10.78 2.97 -12.86
CA ALA A 70 -12.21 2.84 -13.18
C ALA A 70 -12.56 1.60 -14.03
N ASP A 71 -11.60 1.08 -14.79
CA ASP A 71 -11.72 -0.18 -15.56
C ASP A 71 -11.51 -1.45 -14.71
N GLN A 72 -10.99 -1.31 -13.48
CA GLN A 72 -10.83 -2.38 -12.48
C GLN A 72 -11.79 -2.19 -11.30
N ALA A 73 -12.76 -1.28 -11.41
CA ALA A 73 -13.85 -1.20 -10.45
C ALA A 73 -14.44 -2.61 -10.28
N PRO A 74 -14.54 -3.14 -9.05
CA PRO A 74 -15.04 -4.49 -8.85
C PRO A 74 -16.40 -4.56 -9.53
N ILE A 75 -16.54 -5.48 -10.48
CA ILE A 75 -17.81 -5.67 -11.19
C ILE A 75 -18.82 -6.01 -10.12
N THR A 76 -19.61 -5.02 -9.72
CA THR A 76 -20.58 -5.22 -8.66
C THR A 76 -21.61 -6.22 -9.16
N VAL A 77 -22.15 -7.03 -8.26
CA VAL A 77 -23.26 -7.95 -8.57
C VAL A 77 -24.40 -7.20 -9.26
N ALA A 78 -24.58 -5.91 -8.95
CA ALA A 78 -25.53 -5.03 -9.61
C ALA A 78 -25.22 -4.80 -11.10
N ILE A 79 -23.96 -4.52 -11.46
CA ILE A 79 -23.54 -4.35 -12.86
C ILE A 79 -23.69 -5.67 -13.63
N LEU A 80 -23.26 -6.80 -13.06
CA LEU A 80 -23.44 -8.13 -13.66
C LEU A 80 -24.91 -8.43 -13.94
N ARG A 81 -25.79 -8.25 -12.95
CA ARG A 81 -27.24 -8.47 -13.12
C ARG A 81 -27.84 -7.57 -14.20
N ARG A 82 -27.39 -6.32 -14.29
CA ARG A 82 -27.88 -5.38 -15.29
C ARG A 82 -27.51 -5.82 -16.70
N GLU A 83 -26.25 -6.18 -16.92
CA GLU A 83 -25.79 -6.59 -18.25
C GLU A 83 -26.36 -7.96 -18.64
N LEU A 84 -26.50 -8.91 -17.71
CA LEU A 84 -27.16 -10.20 -17.97
C LEU A 84 -28.63 -10.03 -18.38
N LYS A 85 -29.35 -9.13 -17.70
CA LYS A 85 -30.76 -8.82 -18.01
C LYS A 85 -30.92 -8.15 -19.38
N LYS A 86 -29.96 -7.32 -19.78
CA LYS A 86 -29.91 -6.76 -21.15
C LYS A 86 -29.69 -7.86 -22.19
N ALA A 87 -28.70 -8.72 -21.98
CA ALA A 87 -28.38 -9.82 -22.91
C ALA A 87 -29.56 -10.78 -23.12
N LEU A 88 -30.28 -11.12 -22.05
CA LEU A 88 -31.49 -11.95 -22.13
C LEU A 88 -32.66 -11.28 -22.85
N LYS A 89 -32.77 -9.94 -22.78
CA LYS A 89 -33.81 -9.19 -23.52
C LYS A 89 -33.49 -9.03 -25.00
N SER A 90 -32.20 -8.97 -25.37
CA SER A 90 -31.80 -8.90 -26.77
C SER A 90 -31.80 -10.25 -27.48
N ALA A 91 -31.83 -11.35 -26.72
CA ALA A 91 -31.89 -12.71 -27.22
C ALA A 91 -33.33 -13.26 -27.35
N ALA A 92 -34.34 -12.45 -27.04
CA ALA A 92 -35.77 -12.72 -27.22
C ALA A 92 -36.33 -11.82 -28.32
#